data_AF-A0A497JNN9-F1
#
_entry.id   AF-A0A497JNN9-F1
#
_cell.length_a   1.000
_cell.length_b   1.000
_cell.length_c   1.000
_cell.angle_alpha   90.00
_cell.angle_beta   90.00
_cell.angle_gamma   90.00
#
_symmetry.space_group_name_H-M   'P 1'
#
loop_
_entity.id
_entity.type
_entity.pdbx_description
1 polymer ?
#
loop_
_entity_poly.entity_id
_entity_poly.type
_entity_poly.pdbx_seq_one_letter_code
_entity_poly.pdbx_strand_id
1 'polypeptide(L)'
;MMQNSEKAAQEQRIYVIQKHRATHLHYDLRLEMNGVLKSWAVPKEPPTAPNVKRLAVQVEDHPLEYANFEGTIPKGQYGAGTVEIWDKGTYTLKERREDEIIFELNGEKLRGTYCLIRFKGGKNWLFFKKKRSA
;
A
#
# COMPACT_ATOMS: atom_id res chain seq x y z
N MET A 1 6.29 -42.00 -7.28
CA MET A 1 5.23 -41.00 -7.06
C MET A 1 5.90 -39.67 -6.77
N MET A 2 5.90 -38.77 -7.75
CA MET A 2 6.56 -37.45 -7.64
C MET A 2 5.68 -36.53 -6.79
N GLN A 3 6.27 -35.97 -5.73
CA GLN A 3 5.67 -34.90 -4.94
C GLN A 3 5.79 -33.58 -5.73
N ASN A 4 4.82 -33.28 -6.60
CA ASN A 4 4.63 -31.93 -7.12
C ASN A 4 3.76 -31.14 -6.14
N SER A 5 4.36 -30.71 -5.03
CA SER A 5 3.84 -29.55 -4.30
C SER A 5 4.45 -28.30 -4.94
N GLU A 6 3.91 -27.93 -6.10
CA GLU A 6 4.16 -26.62 -6.69
C GLU A 6 3.75 -25.59 -5.64
N LYS A 7 4.72 -24.82 -5.14
CA LYS A 7 4.47 -23.55 -4.45
C LYS A 7 3.43 -22.83 -5.30
N ALA A 8 2.19 -22.67 -4.81
CA ALA A 8 1.20 -21.80 -5.42
C ALA A 8 1.94 -20.52 -5.82
N ALA A 9 2.03 -20.26 -7.12
CA ALA A 9 2.71 -19.08 -7.64
C ALA A 9 2.17 -17.92 -6.83
N GLN A 10 3.04 -17.28 -6.06
CA GLN A 10 2.65 -16.26 -5.10
C GLN A 10 1.98 -15.15 -5.92
N GLU A 11 0.64 -15.14 -5.94
CA GLU A 11 -0.14 -14.30 -6.85
C GLU A 11 0.32 -12.86 -6.69
N GLN A 12 0.85 -12.32 -7.79
CA GLN A 12 1.24 -10.93 -7.86
C GLN A 12 -0.03 -10.10 -7.95
N ARG A 13 -0.27 -9.30 -6.91
CA ARG A 13 -1.45 -8.44 -6.78
C ARG A 13 -1.07 -6.98 -7.04
N ILE A 14 -2.03 -6.15 -7.42
CA ILE A 14 -1.79 -4.73 -7.69
C ILE A 14 -1.38 -4.00 -6.41
N TYR A 15 -0.35 -3.17 -6.55
CA TYR A 15 0.04 -2.16 -5.58
C TYR A 15 0.15 -0.81 -6.30
N VAL A 16 -0.33 0.24 -5.64
CA VAL A 16 -0.15 1.62 -6.10
C VAL A 16 0.02 2.55 -4.91
N ILE A 17 0.81 3.60 -5.12
CA ILE A 17 0.83 4.77 -4.27
C ILE A 17 0.45 5.97 -5.12
N GLN A 18 -0.60 6.67 -4.72
CA GLN A 18 -0.99 7.93 -5.33
C GLN A 18 -0.51 9.09 -4.47
N LYS A 19 0.13 10.08 -5.07
CA LYS A 19 0.40 11.37 -4.43
C LYS A 19 -0.85 12.22 -4.55
N HIS A 20 -1.39 12.63 -3.42
CA HIS A 20 -2.66 13.33 -3.35
C HIS A 20 -2.46 14.73 -2.76
N ARG A 21 -2.63 15.74 -3.61
CA ARG A 21 -2.63 17.16 -3.26
C ARG A 21 -4.05 17.61 -2.93
N ALA A 22 -4.55 17.17 -1.79
CA ALA A 22 -5.80 17.66 -1.20
C ALA A 22 -5.56 18.94 -0.38
N THR A 23 -6.30 19.14 0.72
CA THR A 23 -6.00 20.21 1.69
C THR A 23 -4.58 20.13 2.22
N HIS A 24 -4.10 18.90 2.44
CA HIS A 24 -2.72 18.59 2.76
C HIS A 24 -2.18 17.58 1.77
N LEU A 25 -0.92 17.76 1.39
CA LEU A 25 -0.19 16.76 0.62
C LEU A 25 -0.06 15.48 1.45
N HIS A 26 -0.50 14.36 0.88
CA HIS A 26 -0.32 13.03 1.44
C HIS A 26 -0.17 12.01 0.30
N TYR A 27 0.04 10.75 0.69
CA TYR A 27 0.23 9.64 -0.23
C TYR A 27 -0.72 8.51 0.13
N ASP A 28 -1.52 8.05 -0.82
CA ASP A 28 -2.46 6.95 -0.61
C ASP A 28 -1.80 5.63 -1.03
N LEU A 29 -1.44 4.80 -0.04
CA LEU A 29 -0.98 3.43 -0.25
C LEU A 29 -2.19 2.53 -0.46
N ARG A 30 -2.18 1.75 -1.55
CA ARG A 30 -3.25 0.81 -1.87
C ARG A 30 -2.70 -0.57 -2.23
N LEU A 31 -3.32 -1.59 -1.68
CA LEU A 31 -3.00 -3.00 -1.92
C LEU A 31 -4.27 -3.74 -2.34
N GLU A 32 -4.25 -4.37 -3.51
CA GLU A 32 -5.33 -5.25 -3.95
C GLU A 32 -5.45 -6.46 -3.02
N MET A 33 -6.61 -6.63 -2.38
CA MET A 33 -6.94 -7.79 -1.56
C MET A 33 -8.45 -8.05 -1.63
N ASN A 34 -8.84 -9.30 -1.85
CA ASN A 34 -10.25 -9.73 -1.86
C ASN A 34 -11.11 -8.89 -2.82
N GLY A 35 -10.60 -8.59 -4.02
CA GLY A 35 -11.34 -7.86 -5.07
C GLY A 35 -11.44 -6.33 -4.89
N VAL A 36 -10.80 -5.76 -3.87
CA VAL A 36 -10.78 -4.31 -3.60
C VAL A 36 -9.37 -3.81 -3.29
N LEU A 37 -9.18 -2.49 -3.34
CA LEU A 37 -7.96 -1.82 -2.90
C LEU A 37 -8.08 -1.44 -1.42
N LYS A 38 -7.46 -2.22 -0.54
CA LYS A 38 -7.26 -1.83 0.86
C LYS A 38 -6.32 -0.63 0.91
N SER A 39 -6.76 0.44 1.56
CA SER A 39 -6.18 1.77 1.38
C SER A 39 -5.76 2.42 2.69
N TRP A 40 -4.64 3.14 2.66
CA TRP A 40 -4.11 3.93 3.77
C TRP A 40 -3.58 5.28 3.30
N ALA A 41 -4.00 6.36 3.96
CA ALA A 41 -3.41 7.67 3.79
C ALA A 41 -2.11 7.79 4.61
N VAL A 42 -1.02 8.11 3.95
CA VAL A 42 0.33 8.28 4.51
C VAL A 42 0.70 9.77 4.42
N PRO A 43 0.72 10.53 5.54
CA PRO A 43 0.89 11.99 5.51
C PRO A 43 2.26 12.48 5.01
N LYS A 44 3.25 11.60 4.92
CA LYS A 44 4.61 11.92 4.48
C LYS A 44 5.02 10.92 3.40
N GLU A 45 6.06 11.27 2.64
CA GLU A 45 6.57 10.41 1.59
C GLU A 45 6.84 8.98 2.11
N PRO A 46 6.41 7.93 1.37
CA PRO A 46 6.63 6.53 1.72
C PRO A 46 8.10 6.21 2.04
N PRO A 47 8.36 5.25 2.94
CA PRO A 47 9.72 4.94 3.38
C PRO A 47 10.51 4.21 2.29
N THR A 48 11.29 4.93 1.48
CA THR A 48 12.16 4.33 0.44
C THR A 48 13.35 3.53 1.01
N ALA A 49 13.74 3.85 2.24
CA ALA A 49 14.87 3.26 2.95
C ALA A 49 14.44 2.55 4.27
N PRO A 50 15.22 1.56 4.75
CA PRO A 50 14.99 0.96 6.06
C PRO A 50 15.20 1.98 7.19
N ASN A 51 14.70 1.67 8.38
CA ASN A 51 14.69 2.52 9.59
C ASN A 51 13.78 3.76 9.54
N VAL A 52 13.13 4.04 8.41
CA VAL A 52 12.12 5.09 8.32
C VAL A 52 10.75 4.50 8.65
N LYS A 53 10.09 5.07 9.65
CA LYS A 53 8.72 4.73 10.06
C LYS A 53 7.76 5.83 9.63
N ARG A 54 6.60 5.45 9.10
CA ARG A 54 5.53 6.35 8.68
C ARG A 54 4.22 5.96 9.35
N LEU A 55 3.43 6.97 9.72
CA LEU A 55 2.02 6.77 10.03
C LEU A 55 1.29 6.46 8.73
N ALA A 56 0.45 5.43 8.74
CA ALA A 56 -0.47 5.08 7.68
C ALA A 56 -1.87 4.97 8.28
N VAL A 57 -2.79 5.83 7.88
CA VAL A 57 -4.15 5.88 8.42
C VAL A 57 -5.06 5.13 7.47
N GLN A 58 -5.67 4.05 7.94
CA GLN A 58 -6.61 3.26 7.13
C GLN A 58 -7.81 4.11 6.74
N VAL A 59 -8.18 4.02 5.47
CA VAL A 59 -9.34 4.70 4.86
C VAL A 59 -10.22 3.66 4.16
N GLU A 60 -11.31 4.13 3.55
CA GLU A 60 -12.26 3.28 2.84
C GLU A 60 -11.60 2.49 1.71
N ASP A 61 -12.16 1.31 1.43
CA ASP A 61 -11.75 0.51 0.30
C ASP A 61 -12.06 1.24 -1.02
N HIS A 62 -11.23 1.00 -2.03
CA HIS A 62 -11.41 1.59 -3.36
C HIS A 62 -11.60 0.48 -4.41
N PRO A 63 -12.29 0.75 -5.53
CA PRO A 63 -12.42 -0.22 -6.61
C PRO A 63 -11.07 -0.42 -7.32
N LEU A 64 -10.84 -1.60 -7.90
CA LEU A 64 -9.55 -1.94 -8.53
C LEU A 64 -9.14 -1.00 -9.66
N GLU A 65 -10.11 -0.51 -10.43
CA GLU A 65 -9.90 0.46 -11.51
C GLU A 65 -9.27 1.77 -11.02
N TYR A 66 -9.49 2.13 -9.75
CA TYR A 66 -8.93 3.33 -9.14
C TYR A 66 -7.40 3.30 -9.04
N ALA A 67 -6.78 2.12 -9.15
CA ALA A 67 -5.32 1.99 -9.20
C ALA A 67 -4.68 2.65 -10.43
N ASN A 68 -5.49 2.96 -11.45
CA ASN A 68 -5.05 3.66 -12.66
C ASN A 68 -5.47 5.13 -12.68
N PHE A 69 -6.16 5.62 -11.65
CA PHE A 69 -6.68 6.98 -11.65
C PHE A 69 -5.57 8.01 -11.43
N GLU A 70 -5.53 8.99 -12.34
CA GLU A 70 -4.80 10.25 -12.22
C GLU A 70 -5.73 11.37 -12.69
N GLY A 71 -5.71 12.51 -12.02
CA GLY A 71 -6.59 13.62 -12.35
C GLY A 71 -6.88 14.54 -11.18
N THR A 72 -7.85 15.42 -11.34
CA THR A 72 -8.28 16.33 -10.28
C THR A 72 -9.70 16.01 -9.86
N ILE A 73 -9.87 15.72 -8.57
CA ILE A 73 -11.17 15.53 -7.94
C ILE A 73 -11.74 16.93 -7.63
N PRO A 74 -12.95 17.26 -8.11
CA PRO A 74 -13.54 18.59 -7.91
C PRO A 74 -13.66 19.01 -6.44
N LYS A 75 -13.57 20.31 -6.18
CA LYS A 75 -13.81 20.87 -4.85
C LYS A 75 -15.21 20.50 -4.35
N GLY A 76 -15.32 20.21 -3.05
CA GLY A 76 -16.57 19.80 -2.41
C GLY A 76 -16.89 18.31 -2.50
N GLN A 77 -16.15 17.55 -3.32
CA GLN A 77 -16.22 16.09 -3.33
C GLN A 77 -15.31 15.48 -2.25
N TYR A 78 -15.63 14.27 -1.80
CA TYR A 78 -14.74 13.51 -0.93
C TYR A 78 -13.42 13.24 -1.68
N GLY A 79 -12.30 13.54 -1.03
CA GLY A 79 -10.99 13.45 -1.66
C GLY A 79 -10.68 14.56 -2.68
N ALA A 80 -11.32 15.73 -2.59
CA ALA A 80 -11.00 16.86 -3.46
C ALA A 80 -9.50 17.20 -3.47
N GLY A 81 -8.91 17.26 -4.66
CA GLY A 81 -7.48 17.44 -4.84
C GLY A 81 -6.95 16.84 -6.14
N THR A 82 -5.70 17.10 -6.45
CA THR A 82 -5.02 16.47 -7.59
C THR A 82 -4.37 15.16 -7.15
N VAL A 83 -4.63 14.10 -7.90
CA VAL A 83 -4.13 12.74 -7.69
C VAL A 83 -3.18 12.39 -8.84
N GLU A 84 -1.96 12.00 -8.50
CA GLU A 84 -0.91 11.56 -9.42
C GLU A 84 -0.43 10.17 -8.97
N ILE A 85 -0.10 9.26 -9.88
CA ILE A 85 0.53 7.99 -9.52
C ILE A 85 1.98 8.29 -9.13
N TRP A 86 2.32 8.05 -7.87
CA TRP A 86 3.66 8.23 -7.36
C TRP A 86 4.51 6.98 -7.57
N ASP A 87 3.96 5.81 -7.34
CA ASP A 87 4.61 4.52 -7.60
C ASP A 87 3.55 3.47 -7.89
N LYS A 88 3.90 2.46 -8.68
CA LYS A 88 2.99 1.39 -9.07
C LYS A 88 3.76 0.13 -9.40
N GLY A 89 3.12 -1.01 -9.19
CA GLY A 89 3.66 -2.29 -9.60
C GLY A 89 2.84 -3.43 -9.03
N THR A 90 3.53 -4.52 -8.74
CA THR A 90 2.92 -5.66 -8.08
C THR A 90 3.44 -5.82 -6.67
N TYR A 91 2.71 -6.58 -5.86
CA TYR A 91 3.19 -7.03 -4.58
C TYR A 91 2.83 -8.49 -4.34
N THR A 92 3.65 -9.12 -3.50
CA THR A 92 3.43 -10.47 -3.00
C THR A 92 3.10 -10.41 -1.51
N LEU A 93 1.91 -10.88 -1.14
CA LEU A 93 1.55 -11.02 0.28
C LEU A 93 2.40 -12.12 0.91
N LYS A 94 3.06 -11.82 2.03
CA LYS A 94 3.88 -12.77 2.79
C LYS A 94 3.15 -13.25 4.04
N GLU A 95 2.52 -12.33 4.76
CA GLU A 95 1.77 -12.65 5.97
C GLU A 95 0.65 -11.62 6.18
N ARG A 96 -0.50 -12.09 6.70
CA ARG A 96 -1.61 -11.24 7.08
C ARG A 96 -2.27 -11.75 8.35
N ARG A 97 -2.30 -10.88 9.36
CA ARG A 97 -3.09 -11.02 10.58
C ARG A 97 -4.00 -9.79 10.69
N GLU A 98 -4.79 -9.73 11.76
CA GLU A 98 -5.73 -8.63 11.95
C GLU A 98 -5.03 -7.27 12.11
N ASP A 99 -3.87 -7.28 12.76
CA ASP A 99 -3.08 -6.11 13.14
C ASP A 99 -1.70 -6.05 12.47
N GLU A 100 -1.36 -7.00 11.60
CA GLU A 100 -0.10 -7.02 10.87
C GLU A 100 -0.29 -7.46 9.42
N ILE A 101 0.36 -6.75 8.49
CA ILE A 101 0.44 -7.14 7.09
C ILE A 101 1.90 -7.04 6.64
N ILE A 102 2.48 -8.16 6.22
CA ILE A 102 3.82 -8.23 5.65
C ILE A 102 3.70 -8.55 4.16
N PHE A 103 4.33 -7.72 3.33
CA PHE A 103 4.25 -7.85 1.89
C PHE A 103 5.58 -7.43 1.24
N GLU A 104 5.85 -7.99 0.07
CA GLU A 104 7.00 -7.64 -0.75
C GLU A 104 6.54 -6.81 -1.94
N LEU A 105 7.01 -5.57 -2.03
CA LEU A 105 6.71 -4.66 -3.13
C LEU A 105 7.70 -4.86 -4.28
N ASN A 106 7.17 -4.83 -5.50
CA ASN A 106 7.90 -4.76 -6.74
C ASN A 106 7.37 -3.60 -7.59
N GLY A 107 7.56 -2.38 -7.09
CA GLY A 107 7.28 -1.14 -7.80
C GLY A 107 8.50 -0.55 -8.50
N GLU A 108 8.33 0.60 -9.12
CA GLU A 108 9.42 1.37 -9.70
C GLU A 108 10.30 1.98 -8.61
N LYS A 109 9.67 2.61 -7.61
CA LYS A 109 10.35 3.31 -6.50
C LYS A 109 10.49 2.43 -5.25
N LEU A 110 9.43 1.74 -4.84
CA LEU A 110 9.47 0.87 -3.67
C LEU A 110 9.70 -0.59 -4.06
N ARG A 111 10.83 -1.13 -3.62
CA ARG A 111 11.20 -2.55 -3.79
C ARG A 111 11.60 -3.20 -2.46
N GLY A 112 11.22 -4.47 -2.30
CA GLY A 112 11.56 -5.32 -1.16
C GLY A 112 10.43 -5.45 -0.13
N THR A 113 10.74 -5.99 1.04
CA THR A 113 9.74 -6.31 2.07
C THR A 113 9.36 -5.10 2.93
N TYR A 114 8.07 -4.87 3.07
CA TYR A 114 7.45 -3.85 3.90
C TYR A 114 6.50 -4.47 4.93
N CYS A 115 6.19 -3.69 5.97
CA CYS A 115 5.24 -4.09 6.99
C CYS A 115 4.30 -2.93 7.34
N LEU A 116 3.04 -3.28 7.57
CA LEU A 116 2.03 -2.45 8.24
C LEU A 116 1.68 -3.10 9.58
N ILE A 117 1.84 -2.37 10.68
CA ILE A 117 1.44 -2.83 12.03
C ILE A 117 0.41 -1.87 12.61
N ARG A 118 -0.77 -2.37 12.97
CA ARG A 118 -1.88 -1.56 13.51
C ARG A 118 -1.62 -1.22 14.97
N PHE A 119 -1.86 0.03 15.36
CA PHE A 119 -1.93 0.39 16.78
C PHE A 119 -3.23 -0.16 17.38
N LYS A 120 -3.20 -0.51 18.68
CA LYS A 120 -4.37 -1.10 19.36
C LYS A 120 -5.62 -0.25 19.18
N GLY A 121 -6.71 -0.88 18.70
CA GLY A 121 -8.07 -0.33 18.74
C GLY A 121 -8.40 0.82 17.78
N GLY A 122 -7.62 1.03 16.70
CA GLY A 122 -7.88 2.16 15.81
C GLY A 122 -7.46 1.95 14.35
N LYS A 123 -7.68 3.00 13.56
CA LYS A 123 -7.34 3.07 12.12
C LYS A 123 -5.88 3.39 11.83
N ASN A 124 -5.06 3.62 12.85
CA ASN A 124 -3.67 4.03 12.68
C ASN A 124 -2.76 2.81 12.56
N TRP A 125 -1.89 2.82 11.56
CA TRP A 125 -0.90 1.81 11.28
C TRP A 125 0.51 2.43 11.21
N LEU A 126 1.51 1.61 11.48
CA LEU A 126 2.92 1.91 11.30
C LEU A 126 3.40 1.24 10.02
N PHE A 127 3.79 2.04 9.03
CA PHE A 127 4.33 1.60 7.75
C PHE A 127 5.84 1.77 7.70
N PHE A 128 6.58 0.70 7.38
CA PHE A 128 8.04 0.75 7.28
C PHE A 128 8.61 -0.36 6.39
N LYS A 129 9.81 -0.12 5.86
CA LYS A 129 10.61 -1.11 5.12
C LYS A 129 11.36 -2.02 6.09
N LYS A 130 11.24 -3.34 5.95
CA LYS A 130 12.04 -4.30 6.73
C LYS A 130 13.49 -4.25 6.25
N LYS A 131 14.44 -4.36 7.19
CA LYS A 131 15.84 -4.61 6.82
C LYS A 131 15.92 -5.98 6.14
N ARG A 132 16.73 -6.08 5.09
CA ARG A 132 17.17 -7.39 4.63
C ARG A 132 17.98 -8.00 5.77
N SER A 133 17.60 -9.20 6.21
CA SER A 133 18.49 -10.02 7.03
C SER A 133 19.74 -10.29 6.19
N ALA A 134 20.91 -9.99 6.74
CA ALA A 134 22.19 -10.33 6.12
C ALA A 134 22.38 -11.85 6.07
#